data_AF-A0A938TPN3-F1
#
_entry.id   AF-A0A938TPN3-F1
#
_cell.length_a   1.000
_cell.length_b   1.000
_cell.length_c   1.000
_cell.angle_alpha   90.00
_cell.angle_beta   90.00
_cell.angle_gamma   90.00
#
_symmetry.space_group_name_H-M   'P 1'
#
loop_
_entity.id
_entity.type
_entity.pdbx_description
1 polymer ?
#
loop_
_entity_poly.entity_id
_entity_poly.type
_entity_poly.pdbx_seq_one_letter_code
_entity_poly.pdbx_strand_id
1 'polypeptide(L)'
;MAKVHFNSVIAMLVILPALHTEPGEVVTHELNKDGILDCGLYPSGINDTVVELAASLETAGYSAQPTSTPMRWKHAKLLSNLVNAAQALIGDVPELGVIAKAMRAEGEAVLRAKAIDFATQQEEKDRNQGHFAMGDIKGYPRLGGSTWQSMTRGTGNVETEWLNGEIVRLGREAGVATPINTGLVSLMNEALEVRMPAGSYGTAALLAKLGL
;
A
#
# COMPACT_ATOMS: atom_id res chain seq x y z
N MET A 1 -10.67 12.81 -11.30
CA MET A 1 -9.21 12.68 -11.10
C MET A 1 -8.57 14.07 -11.09
N ALA A 2 -7.57 14.33 -10.24
CA ALA A 2 -6.92 15.65 -10.10
C ALA A 2 -6.52 16.31 -11.44
N LYS A 3 -6.12 15.53 -12.45
CA LYS A 3 -5.76 16.02 -13.79
C LYS A 3 -6.88 16.75 -14.54
N VAL A 4 -8.15 16.56 -14.17
CA VAL A 4 -9.27 17.32 -14.75
C VAL A 4 -9.42 18.71 -14.12
N HIS A 5 -8.72 18.98 -13.01
CA HIS A 5 -8.79 20.23 -12.26
C HIS A 5 -7.46 21.01 -12.29
N PHE A 6 -6.33 20.34 -12.51
CA PHE A 6 -5.01 20.95 -12.44
C PHE A 6 -4.19 20.68 -13.69
N ASN A 7 -3.49 21.72 -14.16
CA ASN A 7 -2.59 21.65 -15.32
C ASN A 7 -1.34 20.81 -15.05
N SER A 8 -0.94 20.69 -13.78
CA SER A 8 0.18 19.87 -13.34
C SER A 8 -0.21 19.09 -12.08
N VAL A 9 0.12 17.80 -12.06
CA VAL A 9 -0.12 16.91 -10.93
C VAL A 9 1.18 16.17 -10.66
N ILE A 10 1.69 16.25 -9.44
CA ILE A 10 2.87 15.49 -8.99
C ILE A 10 2.38 14.20 -8.33
N ALA A 11 2.84 13.07 -8.85
CA ALA A 11 2.66 11.77 -8.24
C ALA A 11 3.85 11.45 -7.33
N MET A 12 3.56 11.03 -6.11
CA MET A 12 4.57 10.66 -5.11
C MET A 12 4.36 9.21 -4.67
N LEU A 13 5.46 8.47 -4.55
CA LEU A 13 5.56 7.22 -3.79
C LEU A 13 5.72 7.60 -2.32
N VAL A 14 4.92 7.00 -1.45
CA VAL A 14 5.02 7.22 0.00
C VAL A 14 5.34 5.91 0.68
N ILE A 15 6.52 5.83 1.29
CA ILE A 15 6.91 4.77 2.21
C ILE A 15 7.29 5.45 3.52
N LEU A 16 6.33 5.49 4.43
CA LEU A 16 6.47 6.22 5.69
C LEU A 16 5.74 5.41 6.78
N PRO A 17 6.47 4.85 7.77
CA PRO A 17 5.87 4.01 8.80
C PRO A 17 5.41 4.88 9.98
N ALA A 18 4.49 5.82 9.71
CA ALA A 18 3.90 6.67 10.75
C ALA A 18 2.63 6.05 11.35
N LEU A 19 2.46 6.32 12.63
CA LEU A 19 1.26 6.03 13.40
C LEU A 19 0.68 7.35 13.91
N HIS A 20 -0.63 7.50 13.81
CA HIS A 20 -1.41 8.56 14.44
C HIS A 20 -2.61 7.91 15.12
N THR A 21 -2.40 7.57 16.39
CA THR A 21 -3.40 6.87 17.23
C THR A 21 -4.19 7.84 18.10
N GLU A 22 -3.58 8.95 18.51
CA GLU A 22 -4.20 9.97 19.36
C GLU A 22 -3.96 11.38 18.78
N PRO A 23 -4.88 12.34 19.01
CA PRO A 23 -4.74 13.69 18.48
C PRO A 23 -3.48 14.40 18.97
N GLY A 24 -2.71 14.97 18.02
CA GLY A 24 -1.53 15.79 18.32
C GLY A 24 -0.24 15.00 18.43
N GLU A 25 -0.26 13.67 18.25
CA GLU A 25 0.92 12.81 18.33
C GLU A 25 1.10 11.97 17.07
N VAL A 26 2.28 12.06 16.46
CA VAL A 26 2.69 11.22 15.34
C VAL A 26 3.97 10.49 15.71
N VAL A 27 3.95 9.17 15.60
CA VAL A 27 5.10 8.30 15.90
C VAL A 27 5.61 7.68 14.61
N THR A 28 6.89 7.87 14.30
CA THR A 28 7.53 7.30 13.10
C THR A 28 8.49 6.19 13.50
N HIS A 29 8.26 4.96 13.03
CA HIS A 29 9.12 3.82 13.36
C HIS A 29 10.40 3.74 12.52
N GLU A 30 10.76 4.81 11.83
CA GLU A 30 11.86 4.82 10.88
C GLU A 30 13.13 5.36 11.53
N LEU A 31 14.23 4.62 11.43
CA LEU A 31 15.45 4.90 12.22
C LEU A 31 16.47 5.81 11.52
N ASN A 32 16.37 6.03 10.20
CA ASN A 32 17.41 6.70 9.42
C ASN A 32 16.94 8.01 8.77
N LYS A 33 15.99 7.90 7.84
CA LYS A 33 15.39 9.00 7.08
C LYS A 33 13.89 8.86 7.26
N ASP A 34 13.16 9.90 7.64
CA ASP A 34 11.76 9.80 8.11
C ASP A 34 10.77 9.07 7.16
N GLY A 35 11.17 8.85 5.90
CA GLY A 35 10.52 7.97 4.93
C GLY A 35 11.09 8.15 3.52
N ILE A 36 10.58 7.37 2.55
CA ILE A 36 10.86 7.55 1.12
C ILE A 36 9.68 8.26 0.45
N LEU A 37 9.96 9.39 -0.21
CA LEU A 37 9.00 10.31 -0.83
C LEU A 37 9.38 10.67 -2.28
N ASP A 38 9.78 9.68 -3.07
CA ASP A 38 10.12 9.89 -4.49
C ASP A 38 8.94 10.43 -5.29
N CYS A 39 9.20 11.40 -6.17
CA CYS A 39 8.13 12.11 -6.87
C CYS A 39 8.45 12.44 -8.34
N GLY A 40 7.40 12.61 -9.13
CA GLY A 40 7.45 12.89 -10.55
C GLY A 40 6.14 13.46 -11.06
N LEU A 41 6.11 13.96 -12.29
CA LEU A 41 4.86 14.37 -12.92
C LEU A 41 3.96 13.16 -13.20
N TYR A 42 2.66 13.33 -13.02
CA TYR A 42 1.68 12.34 -13.41
C TYR A 42 1.31 12.46 -14.91
N PRO A 43 1.30 11.36 -15.69
CA PRO A 43 1.70 10.01 -15.28
C PRO A 43 3.23 9.77 -15.36
N SER A 44 3.96 10.63 -16.08
CA SER A 44 5.40 10.53 -16.29
C SER A 44 6.01 11.92 -16.51
N GLY A 45 7.33 12.02 -16.28
CA GLY A 45 8.14 13.21 -16.53
C GLY A 45 8.65 13.88 -15.25
N ILE A 46 9.55 14.83 -15.42
CA ILE A 46 10.14 15.67 -14.37
C ILE A 46 10.10 17.11 -14.87
N ASN A 47 9.90 18.07 -13.98
CA ASN A 47 10.14 19.49 -14.22
C ASN A 47 10.88 20.11 -13.03
N ASP A 48 11.23 21.39 -13.13
CA ASP A 48 11.96 22.11 -12.09
C ASP A 48 11.23 22.07 -10.73
N THR A 49 9.90 22.17 -10.73
CA THR A 49 9.09 22.05 -9.49
C THR A 49 9.25 20.69 -8.80
N VAL A 50 9.31 19.58 -9.56
CA VAL A 50 9.55 18.24 -9.00
C VAL A 50 10.96 18.16 -8.39
N VAL A 51 11.96 18.73 -9.07
CA VAL A 51 13.34 18.75 -8.58
C VAL A 51 13.46 19.57 -7.29
N GLU A 52 12.87 20.76 -7.25
CA GLU A 52 12.83 21.64 -6.08
C GLU A 52 12.08 20.98 -4.90
N LEU A 53 10.96 20.30 -5.18
CA LEU A 53 10.21 19.57 -4.18
C LEU A 53 11.04 18.43 -3.56
N ALA A 54 11.68 17.60 -4.39
CA ALA A 54 12.52 16.50 -3.89
C ALA A 54 13.68 17.01 -3.03
N ALA A 55 14.35 18.09 -3.45
CA ALA A 55 15.42 18.72 -2.68
C ALA A 55 14.94 19.30 -1.33
N SER A 56 13.74 19.88 -1.32
CA SER A 56 13.12 20.38 -0.08
C SER A 56 12.79 19.25 0.89
N LEU A 57 12.29 18.11 0.39
CA LEU A 57 12.02 16.92 1.20
C LEU A 57 13.29 16.29 1.77
N GLU A 58 14.38 16.25 1.00
CA GLU A 58 15.69 15.81 1.51
C GLU A 58 16.21 16.72 2.62
N THR A 59 16.06 18.04 2.46
CA THR A 59 16.43 19.01 3.51
C THR A 59 15.59 18.84 4.77
N ALA A 60 14.34 18.40 4.62
CA ALA A 60 13.42 18.12 5.71
C ALA A 60 13.63 16.74 6.39
N GLY A 61 14.62 15.94 5.95
CA GLY A 61 14.97 14.66 6.59
C GLY A 61 14.44 13.41 5.90
N TYR A 62 13.68 13.55 4.80
CA TYR A 62 13.19 12.41 4.00
C TYR A 62 14.23 11.93 2.99
N SER A 63 14.05 10.71 2.48
CA SER A 63 14.70 10.25 1.25
C SER A 63 13.79 10.56 0.07
N ALA A 64 14.19 11.44 -0.84
CA ALA A 64 13.34 11.86 -1.96
C ALA A 64 14.13 12.09 -3.24
N GLN A 65 13.78 11.32 -4.27
CA GLN A 65 14.38 11.44 -5.60
C GLN A 65 13.34 11.87 -6.64
N PRO A 66 13.68 12.78 -7.57
CA PRO A 66 12.87 13.03 -8.74
C PRO A 66 12.90 11.80 -9.66
N THR A 67 11.75 11.36 -10.14
CA THR A 67 11.63 10.22 -11.07
C THR A 67 10.73 10.57 -12.26
N SER A 68 11.15 10.18 -13.46
CA SER A 68 10.34 10.35 -14.67
C SER A 68 9.23 9.30 -14.79
N THR A 69 9.23 8.28 -13.95
CA THR A 69 8.27 7.17 -13.97
C THR A 69 7.64 6.95 -12.58
N PRO A 70 7.01 7.98 -11.96
CA PRO A 70 6.47 7.85 -10.61
C PRO A 70 5.37 6.78 -10.53
N MET A 71 4.56 6.62 -11.59
CA MET A 71 3.49 5.64 -11.60
C MET A 71 3.99 4.20 -11.54
N ARG A 72 5.16 3.91 -12.12
CA ARG A 72 5.81 2.58 -12.04
C ARG A 72 6.04 2.15 -10.59
N TRP A 73 6.53 3.07 -9.76
CA TRP A 73 6.73 2.82 -8.34
C TRP A 73 5.41 2.75 -7.56
N LYS A 74 4.43 3.59 -7.92
CA LYS A 74 3.10 3.53 -7.29
C LYS A 74 2.35 2.22 -7.59
N HIS A 75 2.50 1.65 -8.78
CA HIS A 75 1.93 0.33 -9.09
C HIS A 75 2.63 -0.79 -8.31
N ALA A 76 3.96 -0.74 -8.13
CA ALA A 76 4.64 -1.68 -7.24
C ALA A 76 4.16 -1.54 -5.79
N LYS A 77 4.00 -0.30 -5.31
CA LYS A 77 3.44 -0.02 -3.98
C LYS A 77 2.01 -0.52 -3.83
N LEU A 78 1.16 -0.36 -4.84
CA LEU A 78 -0.18 -0.95 -4.90
C LEU A 78 -0.10 -2.47 -4.65
N LEU A 79 0.74 -3.20 -5.38
CA LEU A 79 0.93 -4.64 -5.20
C LEU A 79 1.39 -4.99 -3.78
N SER A 80 2.27 -4.19 -3.17
CA SER A 80 2.71 -4.41 -1.78
C SER A 80 1.58 -4.19 -0.75
N ASN A 81 0.64 -3.28 -1.04
CA ASN A 81 -0.43 -2.91 -0.14
C ASN A 81 -1.65 -3.84 -0.24
N LEU A 82 -1.74 -4.70 -1.25
CA LEU A 82 -2.86 -5.65 -1.39
C LEU A 82 -3.04 -6.54 -0.15
N VAL A 83 -1.96 -6.79 0.61
CA VAL A 83 -1.97 -7.67 1.79
C VAL A 83 -2.68 -7.04 2.98
N ASN A 84 -2.83 -5.71 2.98
CA ASN A 84 -3.31 -4.96 4.13
C ASN A 84 -4.71 -5.42 4.56
N ALA A 85 -5.56 -5.82 3.60
CA ALA A 85 -6.88 -6.36 3.89
C ALA A 85 -6.81 -7.68 4.66
N ALA A 86 -5.96 -8.62 4.22
CA ALA A 86 -5.76 -9.89 4.91
C ALA A 86 -5.17 -9.66 6.31
N GLN A 87 -4.12 -8.84 6.43
CA GLN A 87 -3.50 -8.53 7.73
C GLN A 87 -4.51 -7.92 8.70
N ALA A 88 -5.38 -7.02 8.24
CA ALA A 88 -6.40 -6.43 9.10
C ALA A 88 -7.46 -7.44 9.56
N LEU A 89 -7.75 -8.46 8.75
CA LEU A 89 -8.73 -9.51 9.07
C LEU A 89 -8.18 -10.58 10.04
N ILE A 90 -6.92 -10.99 9.89
CA ILE A 90 -6.35 -12.16 10.61
C ILE A 90 -5.13 -11.84 11.49
N GLY A 91 -4.62 -10.61 11.43
CA GLY A 91 -3.40 -10.20 12.12
C GLY A 91 -2.12 -10.72 11.46
N ASP A 92 -1.02 -10.62 12.19
CA ASP A 92 0.30 -11.09 11.76
C ASP A 92 0.48 -12.58 12.09
N VAL A 93 -0.02 -13.43 11.19
CA VAL A 93 0.08 -14.90 11.26
C VAL A 93 0.90 -15.47 10.09
N PRO A 94 1.53 -16.65 10.24
CA PRO A 94 2.36 -17.25 9.18
C PRO A 94 1.64 -17.40 7.83
N GLU A 95 0.34 -17.70 7.85
CA GLU A 95 -0.50 -17.92 6.67
C GLU A 95 -0.67 -16.66 5.81
N LEU A 96 -0.40 -15.47 6.37
CA LEU A 96 -0.44 -14.21 5.63
C LEU A 96 0.50 -14.22 4.42
N GLY A 97 1.63 -14.93 4.52
CA GLY A 97 2.57 -15.09 3.40
C GLY A 97 1.99 -15.88 2.22
N VAL A 98 1.13 -16.87 2.47
CA VAL A 98 0.46 -17.66 1.43
C VAL A 98 -0.52 -16.79 0.67
N ILE A 99 -1.37 -16.06 1.42
CA ILE A 99 -2.33 -15.10 0.84
C ILE A 99 -1.58 -14.05 0.04
N ALA A 100 -0.54 -13.45 0.63
CA ALA A 100 0.21 -12.36 0.01
C ALA A 100 0.83 -12.75 -1.32
N LYS A 101 1.39 -13.96 -1.40
CA LYS A 101 1.93 -14.51 -2.64
C LYS A 101 0.84 -14.69 -3.70
N ALA A 102 -0.31 -15.25 -3.33
CA ALA A 102 -1.40 -15.55 -4.25
C ALA A 102 -2.05 -14.26 -4.83
N MET A 103 -2.46 -13.32 -3.98
CA MET A 103 -3.04 -12.05 -4.45
C MET A 103 -2.05 -11.18 -5.21
N ARG A 104 -0.75 -11.20 -4.88
CA ARG A 104 0.27 -10.49 -5.67
C ARG A 104 0.42 -11.10 -7.05
N ALA A 105 0.42 -12.43 -7.16
CA ALA A 105 0.50 -13.10 -8.47
C ALA A 105 -0.65 -12.70 -9.40
N GLU A 106 -1.88 -12.60 -8.87
CA GLU A 106 -3.03 -12.06 -9.60
C GLU A 106 -2.81 -10.61 -10.02
N GLY A 107 -2.42 -9.75 -9.07
CA GLY A 107 -2.18 -8.33 -9.34
C GLY A 107 -1.13 -8.11 -10.44
N GLU A 108 -0.01 -8.82 -10.37
CA GLU A 108 1.02 -8.74 -11.41
C GLU A 108 0.52 -9.26 -12.77
N ALA A 109 -0.28 -10.33 -12.79
CA ALA A 109 -0.87 -10.84 -14.03
C ALA A 109 -1.82 -9.80 -14.68
N VAL A 110 -2.64 -9.15 -13.86
CA VAL A 110 -3.54 -8.07 -14.30
C VAL A 110 -2.75 -6.88 -14.86
N LEU A 111 -1.75 -6.38 -14.13
CA LEU A 111 -0.95 -5.24 -14.58
C LEU A 111 -0.21 -5.56 -15.89
N ARG A 112 0.36 -6.76 -16.02
CA ARG A 112 0.99 -7.23 -17.28
C ARG A 112 -0.01 -7.29 -18.43
N ALA A 113 -1.20 -7.85 -18.22
CA ALA A 113 -2.24 -7.93 -19.25
C ALA A 113 -2.73 -6.55 -19.73
N LYS A 114 -2.68 -5.55 -18.83
CA LYS A 114 -3.02 -4.14 -19.14
C LYS A 114 -1.83 -3.32 -19.66
N ALA A 115 -0.66 -3.93 -19.84
CA ALA A 115 0.60 -3.24 -20.18
C ALA A 115 0.93 -2.08 -19.22
N ILE A 116 0.60 -2.24 -17.94
CA ILE A 116 0.91 -1.29 -16.87
C ILE A 116 2.24 -1.69 -16.24
N ASP A 117 3.23 -0.81 -16.37
CA ASP A 117 4.56 -1.04 -15.82
C ASP A 117 4.58 -0.87 -14.29
N PHE A 118 5.40 -1.68 -13.63
CA PHE A 118 5.64 -1.66 -12.19
C PHE A 118 7.08 -2.05 -11.87
N ALA A 119 7.64 -1.45 -10.81
CA ALA A 119 8.97 -1.81 -10.33
C ALA A 119 9.02 -3.26 -9.83
N THR A 120 10.13 -3.94 -10.07
CA THR A 120 10.37 -5.30 -9.59
C THR A 120 10.60 -5.30 -8.08
N GLN A 121 10.39 -6.45 -7.45
CA GLN A 121 10.70 -6.62 -6.02
C GLN A 121 12.18 -6.36 -5.70
N GLN A 122 13.09 -6.60 -6.66
CA GLN A 122 14.51 -6.29 -6.47
C GLN A 122 14.75 -4.79 -6.44
N GLU A 123 14.14 -4.04 -7.36
CA GLU A 123 14.22 -2.58 -7.37
C GLU A 123 13.58 -1.95 -6.12
N GLU A 124 12.46 -2.48 -5.64
CA GLU A 124 11.86 -2.06 -4.37
C GLU A 124 12.84 -2.29 -3.20
N LYS A 125 13.51 -3.45 -3.15
CA LYS A 125 14.52 -3.75 -2.14
C LYS A 125 15.71 -2.82 -2.23
N ASP A 126 16.24 -2.60 -3.43
CA ASP A 126 17.41 -1.74 -3.66
C ASP A 126 17.10 -0.28 -3.31
N ARG A 127 15.89 0.21 -3.61
CA ARG A 127 15.47 1.55 -3.24
C ARG A 127 15.30 1.73 -1.73
N ASN A 128 14.86 0.68 -1.03
CA ASN A 128 14.67 0.68 0.42
C ASN A 128 15.98 0.48 1.21
N GLN A 129 16.97 -0.20 0.62
CA GLN A 129 18.26 -0.46 1.27
C GLN A 129 18.91 0.83 1.75
N GLY A 130 19.23 0.90 3.05
CA GLY A 130 19.86 2.06 3.68
C GLY A 130 18.95 3.27 3.90
N HIS A 131 17.72 3.25 3.38
CA HIS A 131 16.76 4.36 3.46
C HIS A 131 15.50 4.05 4.26
N PHE A 132 15.21 2.76 4.46
CA PHE A 132 14.08 2.28 5.23
C PHE A 132 14.55 1.20 6.22
N ALA A 133 14.47 1.49 7.50
CA ALA A 133 14.81 0.63 8.61
C ALA A 133 13.75 0.80 9.71
N MET A 134 12.89 -0.21 9.83
CA MET A 134 11.93 -0.30 10.92
C MET A 134 12.64 -0.51 12.25
N GLY A 135 12.30 0.30 13.24
CA GLY A 135 12.75 0.19 14.62
C GLY A 135 11.60 0.06 15.61
N ASP A 136 11.91 -0.48 16.78
CA ASP A 136 11.00 -0.50 17.92
C ASP A 136 11.05 0.83 18.66
N ILE A 137 9.87 1.35 19.02
CA ILE A 137 9.74 2.55 19.86
C ILE A 137 9.16 2.13 21.19
N LYS A 138 9.90 2.42 22.28
CA LYS A 138 9.50 2.06 23.63
C LYS A 138 8.14 2.69 23.97
N GLY A 139 7.16 1.85 24.31
CA GLY A 139 5.80 2.28 24.65
C GLY A 139 4.83 2.33 23.46
N TYR A 140 5.32 2.20 22.23
CA TYR A 140 4.51 2.26 21.00
C TYR A 140 4.69 0.97 20.17
N PRO A 141 4.05 -0.15 20.55
CA PRO A 141 4.10 -1.35 19.72
C PRO A 141 3.38 -1.10 18.40
N ARG A 142 3.98 -1.53 17.28
CA ARG A 142 3.30 -1.48 15.98
C ARG A 142 2.35 -2.67 15.86
N LEU A 143 1.05 -2.42 16.07
CA LEU A 143 0.02 -3.45 16.14
C LEU A 143 -0.59 -3.84 14.77
N GLY A 144 -0.18 -3.18 13.67
CA GLY A 144 -0.61 -3.51 12.31
C GLY A 144 -0.38 -2.40 11.28
N GLY A 145 -0.73 -2.67 10.02
CA GLY A 145 -0.69 -1.68 8.92
C GLY A 145 -1.80 -0.60 9.00
N SER A 146 -1.86 0.28 8.01
CA SER A 146 -2.84 1.38 7.96
C SER A 146 -4.30 0.89 7.98
N THR A 147 -4.61 -0.20 7.27
CA THR A 147 -5.95 -0.80 7.25
C THR A 147 -6.38 -1.34 8.61
N TRP A 148 -5.46 -1.98 9.34
CA TRP A 148 -5.71 -2.44 10.71
C TRP A 148 -6.03 -1.26 11.62
N GLN A 149 -5.27 -0.15 11.52
CA GLN A 149 -5.54 1.05 12.30
C GLN A 149 -6.91 1.68 11.98
N SER A 150 -7.32 1.71 10.71
CA SER A 150 -8.65 2.19 10.33
C SER A 150 -9.78 1.33 10.91
N MET A 151 -9.61 0.00 10.91
CA MET A 151 -10.57 -0.90 11.58
C MET A 151 -10.61 -0.66 13.08
N THR A 152 -9.46 -0.59 13.75
CA THR A 152 -9.36 -0.38 15.20
C THR A 152 -9.94 0.96 15.64
N ARG A 153 -9.75 2.03 14.85
CA ARG A 153 -10.35 3.34 15.13
C ARG A 153 -11.84 3.42 14.78
N GLY A 154 -12.42 2.39 14.16
CA GLY A 154 -13.83 2.36 13.78
C GLY A 154 -14.22 3.44 12.76
N THR A 155 -13.28 4.00 12.01
CA THR A 155 -13.57 5.07 11.05
C THR A 155 -14.29 4.55 9.80
N GLY A 156 -14.31 3.23 9.58
CA GLY A 156 -14.86 2.58 8.39
C GLY A 156 -14.06 2.87 7.11
N ASN A 157 -13.03 3.71 7.19
CA ASN A 157 -12.26 4.16 6.03
C ASN A 157 -11.10 3.19 5.76
N VAL A 158 -11.42 2.04 5.18
CA VAL A 158 -10.43 1.09 4.66
C VAL A 158 -10.24 1.30 3.16
N GLU A 159 -9.01 1.15 2.68
CA GLU A 159 -8.66 1.38 1.29
C GLU A 159 -8.81 0.13 0.40
N THR A 160 -9.39 -0.96 0.91
CA THR A 160 -9.43 -2.26 0.22
C THR A 160 -10.07 -2.17 -1.17
N GLU A 161 -11.12 -1.37 -1.35
CA GLU A 161 -11.75 -1.13 -2.66
C GLU A 161 -10.81 -0.38 -3.63
N TRP A 162 -9.98 0.54 -3.13
CA TRP A 162 -9.02 1.29 -3.93
C TRP A 162 -7.73 0.50 -4.22
N LEU A 163 -7.49 -0.59 -3.48
CA LEU A 163 -6.32 -1.45 -3.60
C LEU A 163 -6.67 -2.76 -4.31
N ASN A 164 -7.24 -3.71 -3.58
CA ASN A 164 -7.67 -5.00 -4.13
C ASN A 164 -8.80 -4.80 -5.16
N GLY A 165 -9.75 -3.90 -4.88
CA GLY A 165 -10.84 -3.60 -5.81
C GLY A 165 -10.35 -3.01 -7.15
N GLU A 166 -9.27 -2.24 -7.15
CA GLU A 166 -8.65 -1.75 -8.40
C GLU A 166 -8.08 -2.89 -9.25
N ILE A 167 -7.41 -3.87 -8.61
CA ILE A 167 -6.94 -5.08 -9.31
C ILE A 167 -8.12 -5.89 -9.85
N VAL A 168 -9.21 -6.03 -9.10
CA VAL A 168 -10.44 -6.72 -9.55
C VAL A 168 -11.04 -6.01 -10.76
N ARG A 169 -11.16 -4.68 -10.71
CA ARG A 169 -11.69 -3.87 -11.83
C ARG A 169 -10.83 -4.03 -13.08
N LEU A 170 -9.52 -3.85 -12.96
CA LEU A 170 -8.57 -3.99 -14.07
C LEU A 170 -8.55 -5.43 -14.62
N GLY A 171 -8.65 -6.43 -13.74
CA GLY A 171 -8.70 -7.84 -14.12
C GLY A 171 -9.95 -8.15 -14.95
N ARG A 172 -11.12 -7.68 -14.52
CA ARG A 172 -12.36 -7.80 -15.30
C ARG A 172 -12.23 -7.17 -16.69
N GLU A 173 -11.64 -5.97 -16.79
CA GLU A 173 -11.40 -5.31 -18.08
C GLU A 173 -10.43 -6.06 -18.99
N ALA A 174 -9.45 -6.74 -18.40
CA ALA A 174 -8.43 -7.50 -19.13
C ALA A 174 -8.84 -8.96 -19.40
N GLY A 175 -9.96 -9.43 -18.84
CA GLY A 175 -10.33 -10.85 -18.87
C GLY A 175 -9.43 -11.76 -18.02
N VAL A 176 -8.76 -11.21 -17.01
CA VAL A 176 -7.89 -11.94 -16.07
C VAL A 176 -8.63 -12.17 -14.76
N ALA A 177 -8.70 -13.44 -14.32
CA ALA A 177 -9.35 -13.80 -13.06
C ALA A 177 -8.52 -13.35 -11.85
N THR A 178 -9.21 -12.79 -10.83
CA THR A 178 -8.59 -12.30 -9.59
C THR A 178 -9.33 -12.82 -8.33
N PRO A 179 -9.58 -14.13 -8.18
CA PRO A 179 -10.41 -14.67 -7.10
C PRO A 179 -9.92 -14.30 -5.70
N ILE A 180 -8.61 -14.26 -5.45
CA ILE A 180 -8.08 -13.91 -4.12
C ILE A 180 -8.37 -12.44 -3.82
N ASN A 181 -8.07 -11.52 -4.75
CA ASN A 181 -8.37 -10.10 -4.54
C ASN A 181 -9.88 -9.84 -4.43
N THR A 182 -10.72 -10.51 -5.23
CA THR A 182 -12.19 -10.41 -5.14
C THR A 182 -12.70 -10.93 -3.79
N GLY A 183 -12.16 -12.04 -3.31
CA GLY A 183 -12.46 -12.59 -2.00
C GLY A 183 -12.11 -11.59 -0.89
N LEU A 184 -10.89 -11.05 -0.88
CA LEU A 184 -10.46 -10.08 0.13
C LEU A 184 -11.33 -8.83 0.18
N VAL A 185 -11.78 -8.30 -0.96
CA VAL A 185 -12.75 -7.19 -1.01
C VAL A 185 -14.06 -7.59 -0.32
N SER A 186 -14.61 -8.76 -0.69
CA SER A 186 -15.89 -9.24 -0.15
C SER A 186 -15.83 -9.49 1.36
N LEU A 187 -14.76 -10.14 1.83
CA LEU A 187 -14.55 -10.46 3.25
C LEU A 187 -14.34 -9.20 4.09
N MET A 188 -13.64 -8.19 3.55
CA MET A 188 -13.49 -6.90 4.24
C MET A 188 -14.84 -6.20 4.38
N ASN A 189 -15.66 -6.18 3.32
CA ASN A 189 -16.99 -5.58 3.37
C ASN A 189 -17.90 -6.29 4.39
N GLU A 190 -17.87 -7.63 4.45
CA GLU A 190 -18.56 -8.43 5.47
C GLU A 190 -18.10 -8.05 6.89
N ALA A 191 -16.78 -7.98 7.12
CA ALA A 191 -16.21 -7.62 8.42
C ALA A 191 -16.60 -6.20 8.87
N LEU A 192 -16.62 -5.23 7.94
CA LEU A 192 -17.02 -3.86 8.24
C LEU A 192 -18.51 -3.74 8.56
N GLU A 193 -19.37 -4.45 7.83
CA GLU A 193 -20.82 -4.44 8.05
C GLU A 193 -21.18 -4.87 9.48
N VAL A 194 -20.52 -5.92 9.98
CA VAL A 194 -20.74 -6.44 11.34
C VAL A 194 -19.83 -5.79 12.40
N ARG A 195 -19.04 -4.78 12.04
CA ARG A 195 -18.06 -4.10 12.90
C ARG A 195 -17.12 -5.06 13.62
N MET A 196 -16.64 -6.06 12.88
CA MET A 196 -15.74 -7.08 13.39
C MET A 196 -14.45 -6.46 13.94
N PRO A 197 -13.98 -6.86 15.13
CA PRO A 197 -12.66 -6.45 15.62
C PRO A 197 -11.54 -6.86 14.66
N ALA A 198 -10.54 -6.01 14.48
CA ALA A 198 -9.38 -6.32 13.65
C ALA A 198 -8.68 -7.60 14.15
N GLY A 199 -8.25 -8.46 13.22
CA GLY A 199 -7.56 -9.72 13.52
C GLY A 199 -8.46 -10.87 13.99
N SER A 200 -9.78 -10.75 13.93
CA SER A 200 -10.71 -11.77 14.46
C SER A 200 -11.39 -12.68 13.42
N TYR A 201 -11.14 -12.48 12.13
CA TYR A 201 -11.69 -13.30 11.04
C TYR A 201 -10.91 -14.62 10.94
N GLY A 202 -11.15 -15.57 11.84
CA GLY A 202 -10.29 -16.76 12.05
C GLY A 202 -9.60 -17.33 10.78
N THR A 203 -8.28 -17.49 10.86
CA THR A 203 -7.38 -17.76 9.71
C THR A 203 -7.84 -18.89 8.78
N ALA A 204 -8.23 -20.04 9.34
CA ALA A 204 -8.66 -21.19 8.54
C ALA A 204 -9.94 -20.91 7.74
N ALA A 205 -10.88 -20.12 8.31
CA ALA A 205 -12.10 -19.73 7.61
C ALA A 205 -11.79 -18.77 6.47
N LEU A 206 -10.87 -17.83 6.66
CA LEU A 206 -10.43 -16.92 5.60
C LEU A 206 -9.79 -17.68 4.44
N LEU A 207 -8.83 -18.58 4.71
CA LEU A 207 -8.18 -19.38 3.67
C LEU A 207 -9.18 -20.22 2.87
N ALA A 208 -10.09 -20.91 3.57
CA ALA A 208 -11.13 -21.71 2.93
C ALA A 208 -12.01 -20.86 1.99
N LYS A 209 -12.39 -19.64 2.40
CA LYS A 209 -13.18 -18.73 1.55
C LYS A 209 -12.39 -18.19 0.35
N LEU A 210 -11.07 -18.10 0.45
CA LEU A 210 -10.17 -17.72 -0.65
C LEU A 210 -9.79 -18.90 -1.56
N GLY A 211 -10.12 -20.14 -1.16
CA GLY A 211 -9.71 -21.35 -1.89
C GLY A 211 -8.20 -21.63 -1.79
N LEU A 212 -7.59 -21.27 -0.65
CA LEU A 212 -6.18 -21.49 -0.32
C LEU A 212 -6.00 -22.58 0.76
#